data_AF-H3CK92-F1
#
_entry.id   AF-H3CK92-F1
#
_cell.length_a   1.000
_cell.length_b   1.000
_cell.length_c   1.000
_cell.angle_alpha   90.00
_cell.angle_beta   90.00
_cell.angle_gamma   90.00
#
_symmetry.space_group_name_H-M   'P 1'
#
loop_
_entity.id
_entity.type
_entity.pdbx_description
1 polymer ?
#
loop_
_entity_poly.entity_id
_entity_poly.type
_entity_poly.pdbx_seq_one_letter_code
_entity_poly.pdbx_strand_id
1 'polypeptide(L)'
;GMKLEDRETVIKELKKSLKIKGEELSEANVRLSLLEKKLDSSSKDADERVEKIQIQLDEAQTLLKKKEKDFEETMDALQADIDQLESEKAELKQRVGSQSKGGPEGRGGGSSGIASVVTGLAGGSPAAIVSGVGSASGLQVIDSPLLTQQIEAQRLCIKQLKNENNRLKAENMRAQLASLPPLHVPKLPSRDGGRPEVLSSALYRKTDQLLETLLQMSANVKVVDVTGKCPATVTPGAQLLEQTARLQSLSDTLARLKDEVAEHIVHQQRGARASSDFATFPSTSFVKAKEEKQADSVLVGRVMVPCPRGQEQVHRLVLPQGQLRRIHSLLRS
;
A
#
# COMPACT_ATOMS: atom_id res chain seq x y z
N GLY A 1 10.38 -62.73 -24.28
CA GLY A 1 10.64 -62.39 -22.87
C GLY A 1 10.63 -60.89 -22.69
N MET A 2 11.76 -60.22 -22.91
CA MET A 2 12.01 -58.84 -22.47
C MET A 2 11.00 -57.76 -22.92
N LYS A 3 10.52 -57.76 -24.17
CA LYS A 3 9.56 -56.73 -24.64
C LYS A 3 8.16 -56.80 -24.00
N LEU A 4 7.80 -57.95 -23.42
CA LEU A 4 6.53 -58.13 -22.71
C LEU A 4 6.64 -57.64 -21.26
N GLU A 5 7.78 -57.91 -20.62
CA GLU A 5 8.09 -57.42 -19.27
C GLU A 5 8.12 -55.89 -19.23
N ASP A 6 8.76 -55.25 -20.21
CA ASP A 6 8.78 -53.77 -20.32
C ASP A 6 7.39 -53.16 -20.54
N ARG A 7 6.51 -53.86 -21.26
CA ARG A 7 5.11 -53.40 -21.42
C ARG A 7 4.33 -53.54 -20.12
N GLU A 8 4.56 -54.62 -19.38
CA GLU A 8 3.87 -54.88 -18.13
C GLU A 8 4.28 -53.90 -17.02
N THR A 9 5.55 -53.51 -16.97
CA THR A 9 6.04 -52.47 -16.04
C THR A 9 5.44 -51.10 -16.35
N VAL A 10 5.44 -50.68 -17.62
CA VAL A 10 4.81 -49.41 -18.04
C VAL A 10 3.31 -49.38 -17.71
N ILE A 11 2.60 -50.50 -17.92
CA ILE A 11 1.17 -50.59 -17.55
C ILE A 11 0.97 -50.44 -16.03
N LYS A 12 1.82 -51.06 -15.21
CA LYS A 12 1.76 -50.92 -13.74
C LYS A 12 2.03 -49.49 -13.29
N GLU A 13 3.02 -48.83 -13.88
CA GLU A 13 3.34 -47.42 -13.59
C GLU A 13 2.22 -46.47 -14.01
N LEU A 14 1.66 -46.65 -15.22
CA LEU A 14 0.52 -45.87 -15.69
C LEU A 14 -0.70 -46.05 -14.79
N LYS A 15 -0.98 -47.28 -14.33
CA LYS A 15 -2.08 -47.55 -13.39
C LYS A 15 -1.86 -46.87 -12.04
N LYS A 16 -0.63 -46.87 -11.53
CA LYS A 16 -0.27 -46.15 -10.29
C LYS A 16 -0.43 -44.64 -10.46
N SER A 17 0.05 -44.09 -11.57
CA SER A 17 -0.08 -42.66 -11.91
C SER A 17 -1.55 -42.24 -12.04
N LEU A 18 -2.37 -43.06 -12.70
CA LEU A 18 -3.81 -42.82 -12.83
C LEU A 18 -4.52 -42.80 -11.47
N LYS A 19 -4.15 -43.71 -10.56
CA LYS A 19 -4.71 -43.73 -9.20
C LYS A 19 -4.36 -42.45 -8.43
N ILE A 20 -3.08 -42.03 -8.47
CA ILE A 20 -2.64 -40.77 -7.83
C ILE A 20 -3.39 -39.58 -8.41
N LYS A 21 -3.54 -39.51 -9.74
CA LYS A 21 -4.32 -38.45 -10.40
C LYS A 21 -5.80 -38.47 -10.00
N GLY A 22 -6.38 -39.64 -9.76
CA GLY A 22 -7.74 -39.78 -9.24
C GLY A 22 -7.89 -39.24 -7.81
N GLU A 23 -6.91 -39.52 -6.95
CA GLU A 23 -6.87 -39.00 -5.57
C GLU A 23 -6.67 -37.47 -5.56
N GLU A 24 -5.75 -36.94 -6.38
CA GLU A 24 -5.55 -35.50 -6.57
C GLU A 24 -6.82 -34.79 -7.06
N LEU A 25 -7.53 -35.39 -8.02
CA LEU A 25 -8.80 -34.86 -8.53
C LEU A 25 -9.89 -34.85 -7.45
N SER A 26 -9.98 -35.92 -6.65
CA SER A 26 -10.93 -35.99 -5.54
C SER A 26 -10.66 -34.92 -4.48
N GLU A 27 -9.39 -34.71 -4.13
CA GLU A 27 -8.98 -33.66 -3.19
C GLU A 27 -9.27 -32.26 -3.74
N ALA A 28 -9.01 -32.02 -5.03
CA ALA A 28 -9.34 -30.77 -5.70
C ALA A 28 -10.86 -30.50 -5.68
N ASN A 29 -11.70 -31.51 -5.90
CA ASN A 29 -13.16 -31.37 -5.83
C ASN A 29 -13.65 -31.02 -4.41
N VAL A 30 -13.05 -31.61 -3.36
CA VAL A 30 -13.38 -31.26 -1.97
C VAL A 30 -12.98 -29.82 -1.67
N ARG A 31 -11.79 -29.38 -2.12
CA ARG A 31 -11.37 -27.98 -1.98
C ARG A 31 -12.31 -27.02 -2.70
N LEU A 32 -12.74 -27.35 -3.91
CA LEU A 32 -13.69 -26.57 -4.68
C LEU A 32 -15.03 -26.44 -3.95
N SER A 33 -15.60 -27.54 -3.47
CA SER A 33 -16.86 -27.52 -2.72
C SER A 33 -16.78 -26.71 -1.42
N LEU A 34 -15.63 -26.73 -0.74
CA LEU A 34 -15.42 -25.89 0.45
C LEU A 34 -15.34 -24.40 0.09
N LEU A 35 -14.71 -24.05 -1.02
CA LEU A 35 -14.61 -22.67 -1.49
C LEU A 35 -15.97 -22.15 -1.95
N GLU A 36 -16.77 -22.96 -2.65
CA GLU A 36 -18.15 -22.61 -3.02
C GLU A 36 -18.99 -22.33 -1.77
N LYS A 37 -18.97 -23.22 -0.76
CA LYS A 37 -19.69 -22.98 0.50
C LYS A 37 -19.24 -21.72 1.23
N LYS A 38 -17.93 -21.44 1.22
CA LYS A 38 -17.38 -20.20 1.80
C LYS A 38 -17.88 -18.97 1.04
N LEU A 39 -17.93 -19.05 -0.28
CA LEU A 39 -18.45 -17.98 -1.12
C LEU A 39 -19.93 -17.73 -0.82
N ASP A 40 -20.75 -18.78 -0.75
CA ASP A 40 -22.18 -18.67 -0.43
C ASP A 40 -22.39 -18.07 0.96
N SER A 41 -21.64 -18.53 1.98
CA SER A 41 -21.71 -17.96 3.33
C SER A 41 -21.30 -16.50 3.37
N SER A 42 -20.22 -16.14 2.66
CA SER A 42 -19.72 -14.77 2.61
C SER A 42 -20.67 -13.85 1.83
N SER A 43 -21.37 -14.37 0.82
CA SER A 43 -22.39 -13.62 0.07
C SER A 43 -23.57 -13.31 0.99
N LYS A 44 -24.06 -14.32 1.71
CA LYS A 44 -25.17 -14.14 2.66
C LYS A 44 -24.82 -13.15 3.79
N ASP A 45 -23.63 -13.26 4.37
CA ASP A 45 -23.15 -12.32 5.39
C ASP A 45 -23.01 -10.88 4.84
N ALA A 46 -22.72 -10.73 3.54
CA ALA A 46 -22.70 -9.42 2.91
C ALA A 46 -24.11 -8.85 2.75
N ASP A 47 -25.06 -9.66 2.29
CA ASP A 47 -26.47 -9.27 2.11
C ASP A 47 -27.12 -8.87 3.45
N GLU A 48 -26.90 -9.64 4.52
CA GLU A 48 -27.41 -9.33 5.87
C GLU A 48 -26.85 -7.99 6.41
N ARG A 49 -25.58 -7.67 6.10
CA ARG A 49 -25.00 -6.37 6.46
C ARG A 49 -25.60 -5.21 5.67
N VAL A 50 -25.89 -5.41 4.38
CA VAL A 50 -26.54 -4.40 3.55
C VAL A 50 -27.94 -4.12 4.08
N GLU A 51 -28.72 -5.15 4.40
CA GLU A 51 -30.06 -5.00 4.99
C GLU A 51 -30.00 -4.23 6.32
N LYS A 52 -29.06 -4.57 7.21
CA LYS A 52 -28.87 -3.86 8.48
C LYS A 52 -28.50 -2.38 8.30
N ILE A 53 -27.63 -2.07 7.32
CA ILE A 53 -27.26 -0.69 7.01
C ILE A 53 -28.47 0.08 6.46
N GLN A 54 -29.29 -0.57 5.61
CA GLN A 54 -30.49 0.05 5.05
C GLN A 54 -31.49 0.41 6.15
N ILE A 55 -31.74 -0.51 7.10
CA ILE A 55 -32.61 -0.24 8.26
C ILE A 55 -32.08 0.95 9.06
N GLN A 56 -30.79 0.98 9.38
CA GLN A 56 -30.18 2.10 10.12
C GLN A 56 -30.25 3.43 9.37
N LEU A 57 -30.13 3.40 8.04
CA LEU A 57 -30.28 4.58 7.20
C LEU A 57 -31.70 5.12 7.26
N ASP A 58 -32.71 4.26 7.16
CA ASP A 58 -34.12 4.65 7.21
C ASP A 58 -34.51 5.18 8.61
N GLU A 59 -34.01 4.56 9.68
CA GLU A 59 -34.16 5.05 11.06
C GLU A 59 -33.49 6.43 11.25
N ALA A 60 -32.29 6.64 10.71
CA ALA A 60 -31.62 7.93 10.81
C ALA A 60 -32.35 9.03 10.01
N GLN A 61 -32.89 8.70 8.83
CA GLN A 61 -33.66 9.64 8.02
C GLN A 61 -34.98 10.04 8.69
N THR A 62 -35.69 9.08 9.30
CA THR A 62 -36.92 9.38 10.05
C THR A 62 -36.65 10.24 11.28
N LEU A 63 -35.56 9.97 12.00
CA LEU A 63 -35.14 10.81 13.13
C LEU A 63 -34.77 12.23 12.69
N LEU A 64 -34.07 12.37 11.55
CA LEU A 64 -33.70 13.68 11.00
C LEU A 64 -34.96 14.49 10.66
N LYS A 65 -35.92 13.91 9.93
CA LYS A 65 -37.18 14.57 9.59
C LYS A 65 -37.97 15.00 10.83
N LYS A 66 -37.98 14.16 11.87
CA LYS A 66 -38.60 14.52 13.15
C LYS A 66 -37.92 15.71 13.79
N LYS A 67 -36.58 15.75 13.79
CA LYS A 67 -35.82 16.88 14.32
C LYS A 67 -36.03 18.16 13.53
N GLU A 68 -36.09 18.09 12.20
CA GLU A 68 -36.43 19.21 11.34
C GLU A 68 -37.80 19.80 11.72
N LYS A 69 -38.82 18.94 11.91
CA LYS A 69 -40.14 19.36 12.36
C LYS A 69 -40.12 19.98 13.77
N ASP A 70 -39.43 19.37 14.73
CA ASP A 70 -39.31 19.89 16.10
C ASP A 70 -38.65 21.29 16.10
N PHE A 71 -37.67 21.53 15.23
CA PHE A 71 -37.04 22.83 15.07
C PHE A 71 -37.98 23.86 14.43
N GLU A 72 -38.73 23.48 13.40
CA GLU A 72 -39.73 24.34 12.77
C GLU A 72 -40.81 24.77 13.77
N GLU A 73 -41.36 23.83 14.54
CA GLU A 73 -42.34 24.12 15.61
C GLU A 73 -41.76 25.06 16.68
N THR A 74 -40.48 24.90 17.03
CA THR A 74 -39.80 25.79 18.00
C THR A 74 -39.58 27.18 17.42
N MET A 75 -39.24 27.28 16.14
CA MET A 75 -39.08 28.58 15.45
C MET A 75 -40.40 29.32 15.36
N ASP A 76 -41.51 28.63 15.06
CA ASP A 76 -42.85 29.22 15.04
C ASP A 76 -43.28 29.72 16.42
N ALA A 77 -43.02 28.94 17.47
CA ALA A 77 -43.30 29.35 18.85
C ALA A 77 -42.51 30.60 19.25
N LEU A 78 -41.21 30.65 18.93
CA LEU A 78 -40.38 31.83 19.21
C LEU A 78 -40.84 33.06 18.42
N GLN A 79 -41.32 32.89 17.19
CA GLN A 79 -41.85 34.00 16.41
C GLN A 79 -43.16 34.54 17.01
N ALA A 80 -44.04 33.66 17.49
CA ALA A 80 -45.26 34.06 18.18
C ALA A 80 -44.95 34.85 19.48
N ASP A 81 -43.93 34.42 20.24
CA ASP A 81 -43.48 35.15 21.44
C ASP A 81 -42.90 36.53 21.09
N ILE A 82 -42.16 36.67 19.98
CA ILE A 82 -41.66 37.96 19.49
C ILE A 82 -42.85 38.89 19.18
N ASP A 83 -43.81 38.41 18.40
CA ASP A 83 -44.98 39.21 17.99
C ASP A 83 -45.81 39.64 19.22
N GLN A 84 -45.98 38.75 20.20
CA GLN A 84 -46.64 39.04 21.47
C GLN A 84 -45.89 40.14 22.25
N LEU A 85 -44.57 40.02 22.42
CA LEU A 85 -43.74 41.02 23.10
C LEU A 85 -43.74 42.37 22.39
N GLU A 86 -43.76 42.38 21.06
CA GLU A 86 -43.88 43.62 20.28
C GLU A 86 -45.23 44.30 20.50
N SER A 87 -46.32 43.53 20.62
CA SER A 87 -47.65 44.04 20.93
C SER A 87 -47.73 44.62 22.34
N GLU A 88 -47.17 43.94 23.34
CA GLU A 88 -47.11 44.40 24.74
C GLU A 88 -46.26 45.68 24.87
N LYS A 89 -45.13 45.72 24.16
CA LYS A 89 -44.28 46.91 24.08
C LYS A 89 -45.02 48.09 23.44
N ALA A 90 -45.79 47.85 22.38
CA ALA A 90 -46.61 48.88 21.75
C ALA A 90 -47.72 49.39 22.70
N GLU A 91 -48.39 48.49 23.41
CA GLU A 91 -49.44 48.82 24.38
C GLU A 91 -48.87 49.62 25.57
N LEU A 92 -47.75 49.20 26.14
CA LEU A 92 -47.07 49.92 27.22
C LEU A 92 -46.64 51.32 26.77
N LYS A 93 -46.10 51.45 25.56
CA LYS A 93 -45.74 52.74 24.97
C LYS A 93 -46.96 53.65 24.80
N GLN A 94 -48.12 53.09 24.42
CA GLN A 94 -49.38 53.83 24.32
C GLN A 94 -49.90 54.25 25.70
N ARG A 95 -49.84 53.37 26.72
CA ARG A 95 -50.25 53.67 28.10
C ARG A 95 -49.40 54.79 28.71
N VAL A 96 -48.07 54.73 28.56
CA VAL A 96 -47.14 55.79 29.01
C VAL A 96 -47.40 57.11 28.28
N GLY A 97 -47.61 57.07 26.96
CA GLY A 97 -47.96 58.25 26.17
C GLY A 97 -49.28 58.89 26.59
N SER A 98 -50.23 58.10 27.10
CA SER A 98 -51.53 58.56 27.55
C SER A 98 -51.52 59.09 28.99
N GLN A 99 -50.65 58.57 29.86
CA GLN A 99 -50.45 59.08 31.23
C GLN A 99 -49.63 60.38 31.31
N SER A 100 -48.78 60.67 30.31
CA SER A 100 -47.98 61.91 30.26
C SER A 100 -48.78 63.18 29.94
N LYS A 101 -50.11 63.12 29.84
CA LYS A 101 -50.98 64.27 29.53
C LYS A 101 -51.85 64.65 30.74
N GLY A 102 -51.19 64.97 31.86
CA GLY A 102 -51.86 65.44 33.08
C GLY A 102 -50.92 66.21 34.02
N GLY A 103 -50.82 67.54 33.81
CA GLY A 103 -50.50 68.51 34.87
C GLY A 103 -49.06 69.08 34.90
N PRO A 104 -48.86 70.37 35.33
CA PRO A 104 -47.74 71.21 34.91
C PRO A 104 -46.73 71.59 36.02
N GLU A 105 -45.63 72.21 35.56
CA GLU A 105 -44.63 73.05 36.27
C GLU A 105 -43.71 72.43 37.34
N GLY A 106 -42.40 72.60 37.12
CA GLY A 106 -41.39 72.36 38.16
C GLY A 106 -39.95 72.44 37.66
N ARG A 107 -39.40 73.65 37.63
CA ARG A 107 -38.00 74.06 37.39
C ARG A 107 -36.91 73.09 37.88
N GLY A 108 -35.75 73.13 37.20
CA GLY A 108 -34.46 72.87 37.85
C GLY A 108 -33.40 72.37 36.88
N GLY A 109 -32.40 73.19 36.59
CA GLY A 109 -31.33 72.88 35.65
C GLY A 109 -30.17 72.08 36.22
N GLY A 110 -29.11 71.96 35.40
CA GLY A 110 -27.75 71.70 35.86
C GLY A 110 -27.06 70.52 35.19
N SER A 111 -26.00 70.85 34.42
CA SER A 111 -24.70 70.15 34.31
C SER A 111 -24.68 68.64 34.00
N SER A 112 -24.19 68.21 32.82
CA SER A 112 -22.76 68.06 32.43
C SER A 112 -22.21 66.65 32.68
N GLY A 113 -21.53 66.11 31.65
CA GLY A 113 -20.57 64.99 31.68
C GLY A 113 -21.22 63.61 31.77
N ILE A 114 -20.93 62.60 30.96
CA ILE A 114 -19.67 62.18 30.31
C ILE A 114 -20.08 61.11 29.25
N ALA A 115 -19.90 61.37 27.97
CA ALA A 115 -18.84 60.80 27.13
C ALA A 115 -18.62 59.27 27.29
N SER A 116 -19.10 58.49 26.31
CA SER A 116 -18.37 57.32 25.83
C SER A 116 -18.28 57.38 24.31
N VAL A 117 -17.03 57.53 23.88
CA VAL A 117 -16.52 57.68 22.53
C VAL A 117 -16.63 56.38 21.73
N VAL A 118 -17.13 56.46 20.50
CA VAL A 118 -16.58 55.69 19.36
C VAL A 118 -16.48 56.66 18.18
N THR A 119 -15.26 57.17 18.01
CA THR A 119 -14.78 57.98 16.89
C THR A 119 -14.39 57.09 15.72
N GLY A 120 -14.70 57.54 14.49
CA GLY A 120 -14.17 57.05 13.22
C GLY A 120 -15.31 56.75 12.24
N LEU A 121 -15.99 57.72 11.63
CA LEU A 121 -15.53 58.74 10.67
C LEU A 121 -14.96 58.16 9.37
N ALA A 122 -15.83 58.04 8.35
CA ALA A 122 -15.64 58.32 6.91
C ALA A 122 -16.62 57.43 6.12
N GLY A 123 -17.58 57.90 5.33
CA GLY A 123 -17.99 59.23 4.93
C GLY A 123 -19.16 59.05 3.93
N GLY A 124 -19.96 60.10 3.75
CA GLY A 124 -20.90 60.21 2.62
C GLY A 124 -22.37 59.90 2.91
N SER A 125 -23.09 60.89 3.43
CA SER A 125 -24.50 61.13 3.05
C SER A 125 -24.53 61.79 1.65
N PRO A 126 -25.67 61.83 0.89
CA PRO A 126 -27.04 61.88 1.43
C PRO A 126 -28.16 61.14 0.66
N ALA A 127 -29.28 61.03 1.37
CA ALA A 127 -30.65 61.23 0.92
C ALA A 127 -31.28 60.26 -0.11
N ALA A 128 -32.23 59.49 0.43
CA ALA A 128 -33.65 59.48 0.03
C ALA A 128 -34.00 59.27 -1.45
N ILE A 129 -34.51 58.06 -1.73
CA ILE A 129 -35.71 57.89 -2.56
C ILE A 129 -36.65 56.90 -1.87
N VAL A 130 -37.75 57.45 -1.35
CA VAL A 130 -38.99 56.71 -1.14
C VAL A 130 -39.70 56.61 -2.50
N SER A 131 -40.04 55.40 -2.94
CA SER A 131 -41.32 55.09 -3.63
C SER A 131 -41.34 53.67 -4.18
N GLY A 132 -42.42 52.94 -3.84
CA GLY A 132 -43.24 52.30 -4.86
C GLY A 132 -42.99 50.83 -5.20
N VAL A 133 -43.83 49.97 -4.65
CA VAL A 133 -44.56 48.86 -5.32
C VAL A 133 -43.76 47.84 -6.13
N GLY A 134 -43.83 46.60 -5.66
CA GLY A 134 -44.20 45.46 -6.50
C GLY A 134 -43.13 44.88 -7.42
N SER A 135 -42.40 43.88 -6.93
CA SER A 135 -42.13 42.66 -7.71
C SER A 135 -41.58 41.58 -6.81
N ALA A 136 -42.28 40.45 -6.82
CA ALA A 136 -41.75 39.14 -6.48
C ALA A 136 -40.54 38.87 -7.38
N SER A 137 -39.39 39.38 -6.94
CA SER A 137 -38.08 39.06 -7.48
C SER A 137 -37.47 38.19 -6.41
N GLY A 138 -37.38 36.89 -6.68
CA GLY A 138 -36.68 35.98 -5.80
C GLY A 138 -35.34 36.61 -5.43
N LEU A 139 -35.15 36.83 -4.12
CA LEU A 139 -33.83 37.12 -3.58
C LEU A 139 -32.97 35.93 -3.98
N GLN A 140 -32.20 36.07 -5.05
CA GLN A 140 -31.07 35.19 -5.26
C GLN A 140 -30.13 35.46 -4.09
N VAL A 141 -30.24 34.63 -3.06
CA VAL A 141 -29.24 34.50 -2.02
C VAL A 141 -27.99 34.03 -2.75
N ILE A 142 -27.14 35.00 -3.12
CA ILE A 142 -25.80 34.70 -3.57
C ILE A 142 -25.11 34.18 -2.32
N ASP A 143 -25.00 32.85 -2.20
CA ASP A 143 -24.13 32.24 -1.19
C ASP A 143 -22.77 32.90 -1.35
N SER A 144 -22.34 33.62 -0.32
CA SER A 144 -21.06 34.34 -0.33
C SER A 144 -19.97 33.34 -0.75
N PRO A 145 -19.26 33.53 -1.87
CA PRO A 145 -18.25 32.57 -2.35
C PRO A 145 -17.19 32.24 -1.29
N LEU A 146 -16.94 33.19 -0.39
CA LEU A 146 -16.07 33.04 0.77
C LEU A 146 -16.62 32.05 1.81
N LEU A 147 -17.94 32.05 2.05
CA LEU A 147 -18.61 31.12 2.96
C LEU A 147 -18.57 29.69 2.41
N THR A 148 -18.81 29.51 1.11
CA THR A 148 -18.70 28.20 0.44
C THR A 148 -17.27 27.65 0.53
N GLN A 149 -16.27 28.48 0.26
CA GLN A 149 -14.86 28.09 0.42
C GLN A 149 -14.51 27.72 1.86
N GLN A 150 -15.05 28.46 2.84
CA GLN A 150 -14.85 28.17 4.25
C GLN A 150 -15.49 26.82 4.64
N ILE A 151 -16.70 26.53 4.16
CA ILE A 151 -17.38 25.25 4.40
C ILE A 151 -16.57 24.10 3.79
N GLU A 152 -16.03 24.26 2.59
CA GLU A 152 -15.19 23.24 1.95
C GLU A 152 -13.90 22.98 2.73
N ALA A 153 -13.20 24.04 3.17
CA ALA A 153 -11.99 23.91 3.98
C ALA A 153 -12.27 23.24 5.33
N GLN A 154 -13.38 23.59 5.99
CA GLN A 154 -13.81 22.96 7.24
C GLN A 154 -14.17 21.48 7.03
N ARG A 155 -14.89 21.14 5.96
CA ARG A 155 -15.20 19.74 5.59
C ARG A 155 -13.92 18.93 5.38
N LEU A 156 -12.90 19.51 4.74
CA LEU A 156 -11.60 18.87 4.55
C LEU A 156 -10.89 18.63 5.90
N CYS A 157 -10.85 19.63 6.79
CA CYS A 157 -10.28 19.48 8.13
C CYS A 157 -10.99 18.39 8.93
N ILE A 158 -12.33 18.36 8.90
CA ILE A 158 -13.11 17.31 9.57
C ILE A 158 -12.78 15.94 9.00
N LYS A 159 -12.61 15.81 7.68
CA LYS A 159 -12.19 14.54 7.05
C LYS A 159 -10.79 14.12 7.52
N GLN A 160 -9.84 15.04 7.60
CA GLN A 160 -8.50 14.75 8.13
C GLN A 160 -8.55 14.30 9.60
N LEU A 161 -9.29 15.01 10.45
CA LEU A 161 -9.48 14.63 11.86
C LEU A 161 -10.14 13.26 12.01
N LYS A 162 -11.16 12.96 11.19
CA LYS A 162 -11.79 11.63 11.15
C LYS A 162 -10.79 10.55 10.75
N ASN A 163 -9.94 10.80 9.75
CA ASN A 163 -8.91 9.86 9.31
C ASN A 163 -7.87 9.60 10.40
N GLU A 164 -7.39 10.64 11.08
CA GLU A 164 -6.46 10.50 12.21
C GLU A 164 -7.10 9.74 13.38
N ASN A 165 -8.36 10.05 13.72
CA ASN A 165 -9.08 9.34 14.76
C ASN A 165 -9.25 7.85 14.42
N ASN A 166 -9.56 7.53 13.16
CA ASN A 166 -9.65 6.16 12.68
C ASN A 166 -8.28 5.46 12.71
N ARG A 167 -7.20 6.16 12.34
CA ARG A 167 -5.82 5.63 12.41
C ARG A 167 -5.44 5.28 13.85
N LEU A 168 -5.72 6.17 14.80
CA LEU A 168 -5.44 5.96 16.23
C LEU A 168 -6.30 4.82 16.81
N LYS A 169 -7.60 4.78 16.50
CA LYS A 169 -8.49 3.67 16.91
C LYS A 169 -8.04 2.32 16.35
N ALA A 170 -7.53 2.31 15.12
CA ALA A 170 -7.04 1.10 14.46
C ALA A 170 -5.57 0.76 14.80
N GLU A 171 -4.89 1.55 15.62
CA GLU A 171 -3.44 1.41 15.86
C GLU A 171 -3.09 0.06 16.47
N ASN A 172 -3.83 -0.38 17.49
CA ASN A 172 -3.59 -1.68 18.13
C ASN A 172 -3.78 -2.85 17.16
N MET A 173 -4.89 -2.84 16.40
CA MET A 173 -5.16 -3.87 15.38
C MET A 173 -4.09 -3.86 14.28
N ARG A 174 -3.66 -2.67 13.84
CA ARG A 174 -2.59 -2.51 12.85
C ARG A 174 -1.25 -3.04 13.39
N ALA A 175 -0.93 -2.78 14.64
CA ALA A 175 0.28 -3.28 15.29
C ALA A 175 0.26 -4.81 15.43
N GLN A 176 -0.87 -5.40 15.82
CA GLN A 176 -1.05 -6.84 15.88
C GLN A 176 -0.83 -7.50 14.51
N LEU A 177 -1.43 -6.96 13.46
CA LEU A 177 -1.23 -7.47 12.10
C LEU A 177 0.21 -7.27 11.61
N ALA A 178 0.84 -6.13 11.91
CA ALA A 178 2.22 -5.84 11.53
C ALA A 178 3.25 -6.68 12.30
N SER A 179 2.90 -7.20 13.48
CA SER A 179 3.75 -8.10 14.26
C SER A 179 3.85 -9.51 13.63
N LEU A 180 2.92 -9.86 12.75
CA LEU A 180 2.94 -11.14 12.03
C LEU A 180 3.94 -11.07 10.85
N PRO A 181 4.65 -12.16 10.57
CA PRO A 181 5.59 -12.19 9.45
C PRO A 181 4.86 -12.03 8.10
N PRO A 182 5.40 -11.24 7.16
CA PRO A 182 4.77 -11.01 5.86
C PRO A 182 4.76 -12.29 5.02
N LEU A 183 3.59 -12.62 4.49
CA LEU A 183 3.41 -13.79 3.62
C LEU A 183 3.83 -13.44 2.19
N HIS A 184 4.90 -14.08 1.72
CA HIS A 184 5.35 -14.00 0.33
C HIS A 184 5.02 -15.31 -0.38
N VAL A 185 4.15 -15.25 -1.38
CA VAL A 185 3.84 -16.42 -2.21
C VAL A 185 4.87 -16.56 -3.32
N PRO A 186 5.64 -17.66 -3.40
CA PRO A 186 6.54 -17.91 -4.51
C PRO A 186 5.75 -17.95 -5.82
N LYS A 187 6.27 -17.31 -6.87
CA LYS A 187 5.72 -17.46 -8.22
C LYS A 187 5.99 -18.89 -8.68
N LEU A 188 4.97 -19.74 -8.64
CA LEU A 188 5.05 -21.08 -9.22
C LEU A 188 5.16 -20.96 -10.74
N PRO A 189 5.98 -21.80 -11.40
CA PRO A 189 6.03 -21.82 -12.85
C PRO A 189 4.63 -22.16 -13.38
N SER A 190 4.13 -21.36 -14.32
CA SER A 190 2.88 -21.67 -15.02
C SER A 190 3.03 -23.02 -15.72
N ARG A 191 1.95 -23.79 -15.77
CA ARG A 191 1.90 -25.12 -16.42
C ARG A 191 2.14 -25.03 -17.93
N ASP A 192 1.97 -23.84 -18.50
CA ASP A 192 2.41 -23.52 -19.85
C ASP A 192 3.91 -23.22 -19.78
N GLY A 193 4.75 -24.06 -20.40
CA GLY A 193 6.22 -24.14 -20.23
C GLY A 193 7.03 -22.91 -20.63
N GLY A 194 6.49 -21.70 -20.47
CA GLY A 194 7.16 -20.44 -20.65
C GLY A 194 8.35 -20.29 -19.71
N ARG A 195 9.53 -20.04 -20.30
CA ARG A 195 10.75 -19.68 -19.56
C ARG A 195 10.44 -18.51 -18.61
N PRO A 196 10.93 -18.54 -17.37
CA PRO A 196 10.91 -17.37 -16.48
C PRO A 196 11.40 -16.11 -17.21
N GLU A 197 10.70 -14.99 -17.02
CA GLU A 197 11.02 -13.68 -17.61
C GLU A 197 12.51 -13.31 -17.43
N VAL A 198 13.10 -13.74 -16.31
CA VAL A 198 14.53 -13.60 -15.97
C VAL A 198 15.45 -14.27 -17.00
N LEU A 199 15.10 -15.46 -17.51
CA LEU A 199 15.87 -16.22 -18.52
C LEU A 199 15.70 -15.68 -19.95
N SER A 200 14.88 -14.65 -20.15
CA SER A 200 14.61 -14.05 -21.46
C SER A 200 15.38 -12.75 -21.71
N SER A 201 16.10 -12.23 -20.71
CA SER A 201 16.82 -10.96 -20.84
C SER A 201 18.03 -11.07 -21.77
N ALA A 202 18.39 -9.95 -22.40
CA ALA A 202 19.52 -9.85 -23.31
C ALA A 202 20.84 -10.30 -22.64
N LEU A 203 20.97 -10.07 -21.34
CA LEU A 203 22.16 -10.43 -20.56
C LEU A 203 22.34 -11.94 -20.42
N TYR A 204 21.25 -12.68 -20.21
CA TYR A 204 21.29 -14.15 -20.21
C TYR A 204 21.66 -14.70 -21.58
N ARG A 205 21.09 -14.15 -22.67
CA ARG A 205 21.45 -14.55 -24.04
C ARG A 205 22.93 -14.31 -24.34
N LYS A 206 23.48 -13.14 -23.97
CA LYS A 206 24.91 -12.84 -24.10
C LYS A 206 25.76 -13.85 -23.32
N THR A 207 25.33 -14.21 -22.11
CA THR A 207 26.02 -15.17 -21.25
C THR A 207 26.03 -16.57 -21.86
N ASP A 208 24.86 -17.05 -22.31
CA ASP A 208 24.71 -18.36 -22.95
C ASP A 208 25.55 -18.45 -24.23
N GLN A 209 25.53 -17.42 -25.09
CA GLN A 209 26.32 -17.37 -26.32
C GLN A 209 27.84 -17.38 -26.04
N LEU A 210 28.28 -16.61 -25.04
CA LEU A 210 29.70 -16.59 -24.65
C LEU A 210 30.13 -17.94 -24.07
N LEU A 211 29.29 -18.55 -23.24
CA LEU A 211 29.53 -19.89 -22.69
C LEU A 211 29.62 -20.94 -23.80
N GLU A 212 28.71 -20.93 -24.77
CA GLU A 212 28.74 -21.83 -25.92
C GLU A 212 30.02 -21.67 -26.73
N THR A 213 30.43 -20.42 -27.00
CA THR A 213 31.67 -20.12 -27.72
C THR A 213 32.91 -20.63 -26.97
N LEU A 214 32.97 -20.44 -25.65
CA LEU A 214 34.07 -20.91 -24.80
C LEU A 214 34.10 -22.44 -24.73
N LEU A 215 32.94 -23.09 -24.58
CA LEU A 215 32.83 -24.55 -24.59
C LEU A 215 33.31 -25.11 -25.94
N GLN A 216 32.84 -24.55 -27.05
CA GLN A 216 33.28 -24.94 -28.39
C GLN A 216 34.79 -24.77 -28.56
N MET A 217 35.37 -23.66 -28.07
CA MET A 217 36.81 -23.46 -28.12
C MET A 217 37.58 -24.45 -27.24
N SER A 218 37.10 -24.72 -26.04
CA SER A 218 37.72 -25.68 -25.10
C SER A 218 37.71 -27.12 -25.65
N ALA A 219 36.67 -27.49 -26.40
CA ALA A 219 36.54 -28.80 -27.02
C ALA A 219 37.37 -28.96 -28.31
N ASN A 220 37.70 -27.86 -29.00
CA ASN A 220 38.38 -27.88 -30.30
C ASN A 220 39.82 -27.35 -30.27
N VAL A 221 40.54 -27.53 -29.16
CA VAL A 221 41.95 -27.13 -29.08
C VAL A 221 42.79 -28.03 -29.98
N LYS A 222 43.47 -27.44 -30.98
CA LYS A 222 44.37 -28.13 -31.90
C LYS A 222 45.78 -27.57 -31.79
N VAL A 223 46.76 -28.45 -31.81
CA VAL A 223 48.18 -28.07 -31.88
C VAL A 223 48.47 -27.43 -33.24
N VAL A 224 49.25 -26.35 -33.23
CA VAL A 224 49.71 -25.64 -34.44
C VAL A 224 50.62 -26.55 -35.27
N ASP A 225 50.32 -26.69 -36.55
CA ASP A 225 51.13 -27.49 -37.47
C ASP A 225 52.41 -26.73 -37.91
N VAL A 226 53.57 -27.32 -37.63
CA VAL A 226 54.89 -26.78 -37.99
C VAL A 226 55.49 -27.41 -39.25
N THR A 227 54.79 -28.36 -39.88
CA THR A 227 55.31 -29.15 -41.01
C THR A 227 55.30 -28.40 -42.35
N GLY A 228 54.73 -27.19 -42.40
CA GLY A 228 54.71 -26.33 -43.59
C GLY A 228 53.82 -26.86 -44.73
N LYS A 229 52.96 -27.85 -44.46
CA LYS A 229 52.09 -28.51 -45.46
C LYS A 229 50.76 -27.78 -45.67
N CYS A 230 50.42 -26.80 -44.82
CA CYS A 230 49.20 -26.02 -44.97
C CYS A 230 49.40 -24.88 -46.00
N PRO A 231 48.52 -24.78 -47.02
CA PRO A 231 48.64 -23.79 -48.10
C PRO A 231 48.26 -22.35 -47.70
N ALA A 232 47.98 -22.10 -46.42
CA ALA A 232 47.64 -20.76 -45.93
C ALA A 232 48.91 -20.01 -45.52
N THR A 233 49.02 -18.77 -45.96
CA THR A 233 50.06 -17.75 -45.77
C THR A 233 50.41 -17.38 -44.32
N VAL A 234 50.07 -18.21 -43.34
CA VAL A 234 50.13 -17.90 -41.91
C VAL A 234 51.27 -18.68 -41.28
N THR A 235 52.29 -17.97 -40.76
CA THR A 235 53.38 -18.58 -40.02
C THR A 235 52.87 -19.27 -38.75
N PRO A 236 53.50 -20.35 -38.26
CA PRO A 236 53.10 -21.02 -37.01
C PRO A 236 53.02 -20.04 -35.82
N GLY A 237 53.94 -19.07 -35.75
CA GLY A 237 53.90 -17.99 -34.76
C GLY A 237 52.67 -17.09 -34.88
N ALA A 238 52.25 -16.75 -36.11
CA ALA A 238 51.04 -15.96 -36.33
C ALA A 238 49.76 -16.74 -35.95
N GLN A 239 49.69 -18.05 -36.21
CA GLN A 239 48.56 -18.88 -35.79
C GLN A 239 48.43 -18.95 -34.26
N LEU A 240 49.55 -19.12 -33.54
CA LEU A 240 49.55 -19.11 -32.08
C LEU A 240 49.16 -17.73 -31.51
N LEU A 241 49.66 -16.67 -32.12
CA LEU A 241 49.31 -15.29 -31.75
C LEU A 241 47.81 -15.02 -31.95
N GLU A 242 47.23 -15.48 -33.06
CA GLU A 242 45.80 -15.36 -33.32
C GLU A 242 44.95 -16.11 -32.28
N GLN A 243 45.33 -17.35 -31.94
CA GLN A 243 44.66 -18.10 -30.88
C GLN A 243 44.73 -17.37 -29.52
N THR A 244 45.89 -16.81 -29.19
CA THR A 244 46.11 -16.05 -27.95
C THR A 244 45.30 -14.76 -27.93
N ALA A 245 45.32 -13.98 -29.03
CA ALA A 245 44.54 -12.75 -29.16
C ALA A 245 43.03 -13.00 -29.07
N ARG A 246 42.56 -14.12 -29.65
CA ARG A 246 41.17 -14.54 -29.55
C ARG A 246 40.77 -14.88 -28.11
N LEU A 247 41.62 -15.61 -27.38
CA LEU A 247 41.38 -15.90 -25.95
C LEU A 247 41.37 -14.62 -25.10
N GLN A 248 42.30 -13.70 -25.36
CA GLN A 248 42.33 -12.41 -24.67
C GLN A 248 41.05 -11.60 -24.91
N SER A 249 40.60 -11.53 -26.16
CA SER A 249 39.34 -10.84 -26.52
C SER A 249 38.13 -11.44 -25.79
N LEU A 250 38.05 -12.78 -25.68
CA LEU A 250 36.99 -13.44 -24.92
C LEU A 250 37.09 -13.21 -23.41
N SER A 251 38.31 -13.13 -22.87
CA SER A 251 38.52 -12.77 -21.47
C SER A 251 38.04 -11.34 -21.19
N ASP A 252 38.33 -10.40 -22.08
CA ASP A 252 37.91 -9.00 -21.94
C ASP A 252 36.38 -8.85 -22.07
N THR A 253 35.73 -9.61 -22.97
CA THR A 253 34.27 -9.62 -23.07
C THR A 253 33.62 -10.25 -21.83
N LEU A 254 34.20 -11.31 -21.27
CA LEU A 254 33.75 -11.92 -20.02
C LEU A 254 33.84 -10.93 -18.85
N ALA A 255 34.94 -10.18 -18.74
CA ALA A 255 35.13 -9.18 -17.69
C ALA A 255 34.03 -8.10 -17.75
N ARG A 256 33.78 -7.54 -18.93
CA ARG A 256 32.68 -6.57 -19.14
C ARG A 256 31.31 -7.15 -18.80
N LEU A 257 31.04 -8.38 -19.25
CA LEU A 257 29.77 -9.04 -18.99
C LEU A 257 29.56 -9.32 -17.49
N LYS A 258 30.62 -9.69 -16.76
CA LYS A 258 30.59 -9.88 -15.31
C LYS A 258 30.18 -8.59 -14.60
N ASP A 259 30.68 -7.44 -15.07
CA ASP A 259 30.33 -6.14 -14.49
C ASP A 259 28.88 -5.75 -14.83
N GLU A 260 28.42 -5.95 -16.07
CA GLU A 260 27.01 -5.78 -16.46
C GLU A 260 26.06 -6.66 -15.60
N VAL A 261 26.43 -7.91 -15.34
CA VAL A 261 25.69 -8.83 -14.46
C VAL A 261 25.69 -8.36 -13.02
N ALA A 262 26.83 -7.88 -12.51
CA ALA A 262 26.90 -7.35 -11.16
C ALA A 262 25.99 -6.13 -10.97
N GLU A 263 25.99 -5.20 -11.93
CA GLU A 263 25.07 -4.06 -11.92
C GLU A 263 23.61 -4.50 -12.02
N HIS A 264 23.29 -5.44 -12.90
CA HIS A 264 21.92 -5.92 -13.08
C HIS A 264 21.35 -6.55 -11.81
N ILE A 265 22.16 -7.35 -11.08
CA ILE A 265 21.77 -7.95 -9.80
C ILE A 265 21.45 -6.86 -8.77
N VAL A 266 22.29 -5.82 -8.69
CA VAL A 266 22.08 -4.70 -7.76
C VAL A 266 20.79 -3.93 -8.07
N HIS A 267 20.43 -3.79 -9.35
CA HIS A 267 19.18 -3.14 -9.75
C HIS A 267 17.92 -3.96 -9.44
N GLN A 268 17.98 -5.29 -9.56
CA GLN A 268 16.83 -6.14 -9.26
C GLN A 268 16.51 -6.20 -7.77
N GLN A 269 17.52 -6.13 -6.91
CA GLN A 269 17.35 -6.37 -5.49
C GLN A 269 17.07 -5.07 -4.72
N ARG A 270 15.89 -5.00 -4.09
CA ARG A 270 15.51 -3.86 -3.25
C ARG A 270 16.53 -3.65 -2.12
N GLY A 271 17.04 -2.43 -1.99
CA GLY A 271 18.02 -2.06 -0.95
C GLY A 271 19.47 -2.49 -1.25
N ALA A 272 19.75 -3.09 -2.40
CA ALA A 272 21.11 -3.51 -2.77
C ALA A 272 21.98 -2.37 -3.33
N ARG A 273 21.40 -1.22 -3.68
CA ARG A 273 22.09 -0.06 -4.26
C ARG A 273 22.40 1.00 -3.21
N ALA A 274 23.60 1.58 -3.27
CA ALA A 274 23.96 2.79 -2.54
C ALA A 274 23.38 4.05 -3.22
N SER A 275 23.04 5.08 -2.44
CA SER A 275 22.54 6.35 -2.98
C SER A 275 23.65 7.08 -3.74
N SER A 276 23.47 7.27 -5.05
CA SER A 276 24.46 7.91 -5.94
C SER A 276 23.81 8.42 -7.23
N ASP A 277 24.29 9.56 -7.71
CA ASP A 277 23.71 10.27 -8.87
C ASP A 277 24.28 9.80 -10.22
N PHE A 278 25.57 9.45 -10.27
CA PHE A 278 26.29 9.24 -11.53
C PHE A 278 26.38 7.78 -11.99
N ALA A 279 26.49 6.85 -11.04
CA ALA A 279 26.73 5.44 -11.33
C ALA A 279 26.10 4.55 -10.26
N THR A 280 25.92 3.27 -10.57
CA THR A 280 25.34 2.31 -9.61
C THR A 280 26.44 1.64 -8.81
N PHE A 281 26.36 1.77 -7.49
CA PHE A 281 27.26 1.08 -6.58
C PHE A 281 26.48 0.13 -5.66
N PRO A 282 26.99 -1.09 -5.40
CA PRO A 282 26.39 -1.98 -4.43
C PRO A 282 26.51 -1.39 -3.02
N SER A 283 25.48 -1.59 -2.20
CA SER A 283 25.51 -1.21 -0.79
C SER A 283 26.45 -2.12 0.00
N THR A 284 27.07 -1.59 1.05
CA THR A 284 28.03 -2.35 1.89
C THR A 284 27.38 -3.55 2.57
N SER A 285 26.11 -3.42 2.97
CA SER A 285 25.31 -4.52 3.53
C SER A 285 25.06 -5.62 2.50
N PHE A 286 24.77 -5.25 1.25
CA PHE A 286 24.56 -6.20 0.17
C PHE A 286 25.83 -6.99 -0.17
N VAL A 287 26.98 -6.33 -0.26
CA VAL A 287 28.27 -7.01 -0.52
C VAL A 287 28.57 -8.03 0.58
N LYS A 288 28.48 -7.63 1.85
CA LYS A 288 28.71 -8.53 2.99
C LYS A 288 27.75 -9.72 3.00
N ALA A 289 26.46 -9.47 2.76
CA ALA A 289 25.47 -10.55 2.68
C ALA A 289 25.74 -11.51 1.51
N LYS A 290 26.24 -11.00 0.38
CA LYS A 290 26.60 -11.82 -0.78
C LYS A 290 27.82 -12.70 -0.49
N GLU A 291 28.82 -12.18 0.23
CA GLU A 291 29.98 -12.95 0.69
C GLU A 291 29.57 -14.04 1.69
N GLU A 292 28.74 -13.72 2.67
CA GLU A 292 28.22 -14.70 3.64
C GLU A 292 27.43 -15.82 2.93
N LYS A 293 26.63 -15.48 1.91
CA LYS A 293 25.89 -16.47 1.12
C LYS A 293 26.81 -17.47 0.39
N GLN A 294 28.04 -17.09 0.06
CA GLN A 294 29.00 -18.02 -0.57
C GLN A 294 29.53 -19.06 0.41
N ALA A 295 29.60 -18.75 1.70
CA ALA A 295 30.17 -19.60 2.73
C ALA A 295 29.18 -20.60 3.35
N ASP A 296 27.92 -20.61 2.89
CA ASP A 296 26.78 -21.29 3.53
C ASP A 296 26.57 -20.84 4.99
N SER A 297 25.56 -21.36 5.68
CA SER A 297 25.19 -20.93 7.03
C SER A 297 26.37 -21.03 8.03
N VAL A 298 26.64 -19.96 8.79
CA VAL A 298 27.72 -19.93 9.79
C VAL A 298 27.35 -20.77 11.02
N LEU A 299 28.26 -21.66 11.45
CA LEU A 299 28.08 -22.43 12.68
C LEU A 299 28.24 -21.53 13.91
N VAL A 300 27.15 -21.34 14.66
CA VAL A 300 27.13 -20.48 15.85
C VAL A 300 27.38 -21.26 17.15
N GLY A 301 27.07 -22.56 17.19
CA GLY A 301 27.26 -23.37 18.39
C GLY A 301 26.74 -24.80 18.27
N ARG A 302 26.84 -25.56 19.36
CA ARG A 302 26.37 -26.94 19.48
C ARG A 302 25.62 -27.13 20.80
N VAL A 303 24.46 -27.76 20.74
CA VAL A 303 23.68 -28.16 21.92
C VAL A 303 23.73 -29.67 22.03
N MET A 304 24.08 -30.18 23.21
CA MET A 304 24.11 -31.61 23.49
C MET A 304 22.83 -31.97 24.25
N VAL A 305 22.12 -32.98 23.75
CA VAL A 305 20.92 -33.53 24.40
C VAL A 305 21.27 -34.93 24.89
N PRO A 306 20.96 -35.30 26.14
CA PRO A 306 21.21 -36.65 26.65
C PRO A 306 20.52 -37.70 25.78
N CYS A 307 21.26 -38.72 25.36
CA CYS A 307 20.72 -39.85 24.62
C CYS A 307 21.32 -41.20 25.07
N PRO A 308 20.60 -42.32 24.87
CA PRO A 308 21.13 -43.66 25.14
C PRO A 308 22.36 -43.96 24.28
N ARG A 309 23.32 -44.71 24.83
CA ARG A 309 24.53 -45.13 24.11
C ARG A 309 24.16 -45.89 22.84
N GLY A 310 24.75 -45.49 21.71
CA GLY A 310 24.47 -46.08 20.40
C GLY A 310 23.34 -45.41 19.60
N GLN A 311 22.64 -44.40 20.17
CA GLN A 311 21.62 -43.59 19.47
C GLN A 311 22.06 -42.14 19.28
N GLU A 312 23.37 -41.88 19.24
CA GLU A 312 23.90 -40.54 19.02
C GLU A 312 23.60 -40.07 17.60
N GLN A 313 22.88 -38.95 17.47
CA GLN A 313 22.57 -38.36 16.17
C GLN A 313 22.97 -36.89 16.15
N VAL A 314 23.62 -36.49 15.05
CA VAL A 314 24.00 -35.09 14.81
C VAL A 314 23.01 -34.47 13.84
N HIS A 315 22.27 -33.48 14.32
CA HIS A 315 21.35 -32.69 13.51
C HIS A 315 21.93 -31.30 13.21
N ARG A 316 21.96 -30.92 11.94
CA ARG A 316 22.32 -29.56 11.51
C ARG A 316 21.05 -28.74 11.40
N LEU A 317 20.88 -27.78 12.29
CA LEU A 317 19.73 -26.88 12.34
C LEU A 317 20.14 -25.50 11.83
N VAL A 318 19.44 -24.98 10.83
CA VAL A 318 19.60 -23.60 10.35
C VAL A 318 18.47 -22.78 10.94
N LEU A 319 18.82 -21.80 11.77
CA LEU A 319 17.86 -21.03 12.56
C LEU A 319 18.03 -19.53 12.29
N PRO A 320 16.93 -18.78 12.05
CA PRO A 320 16.96 -17.33 12.06
C PRO A 320 17.37 -16.79 13.43
N GLN A 321 17.98 -15.59 13.45
CA GLN A 321 18.45 -14.94 14.68
C GLN A 321 17.36 -14.85 15.77
N GLY A 322 16.11 -14.58 15.39
CA GLY A 322 14.99 -14.50 16.35
C GLY A 322 14.70 -15.83 17.04
N GLN A 323 14.77 -16.95 16.32
CA GLN A 323 14.59 -18.29 16.90
C GLN A 323 15.78 -18.67 17.79
N LEU A 324 17.00 -18.32 17.39
CA LEU A 324 18.19 -18.55 18.20
C LEU A 324 18.12 -17.82 19.55
N ARG A 325 17.68 -16.55 19.57
CA ARG A 325 17.47 -15.80 20.82
C ARG A 325 16.43 -16.47 21.72
N ARG A 326 15.35 -17.00 21.14
CA ARG A 326 14.31 -17.72 21.88
C ARG A 326 14.82 -19.02 22.49
N ILE A 327 15.61 -19.80 21.76
CA ILE A 327 16.25 -21.01 22.31
C ILE A 327 17.19 -20.64 23.44
N HIS A 328 18.03 -19.62 23.24
CA HIS A 328 18.94 -19.16 24.28
C HIS A 328 18.21 -18.69 25.55
N SER A 329 17.06 -18.01 25.44
CA SER A 329 16.26 -17.65 26.62
C SER A 329 15.68 -18.88 27.32
N LEU A 330 15.25 -19.90 26.57
CA LEU A 330 14.68 -21.13 27.13
C LEU A 330 15.74 -22.05 27.77
N LEU A 331 16.98 -22.00 27.30
CA LEU A 331 18.09 -22.74 27.90
C LEU A 331 18.67 -22.05 29.14
N ARG A 332 18.35 -20.76 29.34
CA ARG A 332 18.74 -19.99 30.52
C ARG A 332 17.73 -20.06 31.67
N SER A 333 16.45 -20.32 31.35
CA SER A 333 15.37 -20.56 32.32
C SER A 333 15.43 -21.98 32.86
#